data_AF-A0A2A2LSQ6-F1
#
_entry.id   AF-A0A2A2LSQ6-F1
#
_cell.length_a   1.000
_cell.length_b   1.000
_cell.length_c   1.000
_cell.angle_alpha   90.00
_cell.angle_beta   90.00
_cell.angle_gamma   90.00
#
_symmetry.space_group_name_H-M   'P 1'
#
loop_
_entity.id
_entity.type
_entity.pdbx_description
1 polymer ?
#
loop_
_entity_poly.entity_id
_entity_poly.type
_entity_poly.pdbx_seq_one_letter_code
_entity_poly.pdbx_strand_id
1 'polypeptide(L)'
;MTATKLSISSAPRKSLVDIAADFGLLDITPSDLVCESSANGIFYYDYVLSCHHEPITGKVDLYLAKFDNRINLECLESCTIPAEHFDDGLPKSDLALMTLGVLIWKNNIAKCRLLCLVRDYDANCSASLEALKRATSKFRCLHHVHATGRRRGSNASTDSTDSHNGQHYVTEGMKMRVMLCQTRTVLDSISQQAVRETKALLNPASNPILCLCFPLV
;
A
#
# COMPACT_ATOMS: atom_id res chain seq x y z
N MET A 1 0.29 16.29 -39.77
CA MET A 1 -0.34 15.19 -38.99
C MET A 1 0.76 14.23 -38.57
N THR A 2 1.28 14.37 -37.36
CA THR A 2 2.34 13.53 -36.80
C THR A 2 1.71 12.37 -36.05
N ALA A 3 1.83 11.16 -36.58
CA ALA A 3 1.35 9.94 -35.96
C ALA A 3 2.22 9.61 -34.74
N THR A 4 1.59 9.56 -33.56
CA THR A 4 2.22 9.16 -32.29
C THR A 4 2.61 7.69 -32.37
N LYS A 5 3.91 7.41 -32.31
CA LYS A 5 4.46 6.06 -32.36
C LYS A 5 4.15 5.37 -31.02
N LEU A 6 3.19 4.44 -31.00
CA LEU A 6 2.96 3.54 -29.87
C LEU A 6 4.18 2.62 -29.75
N SER A 7 5.07 2.90 -28.80
CA SER A 7 6.16 2.00 -28.45
C SER A 7 5.56 0.80 -27.72
N ILE A 8 5.39 -0.31 -28.44
CA ILE A 8 5.02 -1.60 -27.85
C ILE A 8 6.26 -2.08 -27.07
N SER A 9 6.21 -1.93 -25.75
CA SER A 9 7.22 -2.51 -24.86
C SER A 9 7.11 -4.04 -24.91
N SER A 10 8.20 -4.72 -25.25
CA SER A 10 8.29 -6.18 -25.39
C SER A 10 8.56 -6.92 -24.07
N ALA A 11 8.64 -6.20 -22.95
CA ALA A 11 8.80 -6.83 -21.64
C ALA A 11 7.49 -7.54 -21.25
N PRO A 12 7.53 -8.82 -20.83
CA PRO A 12 6.34 -9.53 -20.40
C PRO A 12 5.67 -8.77 -19.24
N ARG A 13 4.39 -8.43 -19.41
CA ARG A 13 3.62 -7.75 -18.37
C ARG A 13 3.54 -8.68 -17.17
N LYS A 14 4.04 -8.21 -16.01
CA LYS A 14 3.99 -8.95 -14.75
C LYS A 14 2.57 -9.43 -14.46
N SER A 15 2.43 -10.71 -14.09
CA SER A 15 1.11 -11.32 -13.84
C SER A 15 0.46 -10.66 -12.62
N LEU A 16 -0.87 -10.77 -12.52
CA LEU A 16 -1.58 -10.18 -11.39
C LEU A 16 -1.17 -10.81 -10.05
N VAL A 17 -0.88 -12.11 -10.05
CA VAL A 17 -0.43 -12.83 -8.85
C VAL A 17 0.96 -12.35 -8.43
N ASP A 18 1.87 -12.16 -9.39
CA ASP A 18 3.21 -11.64 -9.10
C ASP A 18 3.15 -10.21 -8.53
N ILE A 19 2.23 -9.37 -9.03
CA ILE A 19 2.02 -8.01 -8.48
C ILE A 19 1.41 -8.08 -7.10
N ALA A 20 0.44 -8.97 -6.86
CA ALA A 20 -0.14 -9.16 -5.54
C ALA A 20 0.91 -9.65 -4.52
N ALA A 21 1.92 -10.41 -4.97
CA ALA A 21 3.07 -10.78 -4.16
C ALA A 21 3.97 -9.57 -3.84
N ASP A 22 4.29 -8.72 -4.82
CA ASP A 22 5.04 -7.47 -4.57
C ASP A 22 4.29 -6.53 -3.62
N PHE A 23 2.97 -6.48 -3.77
CA PHE A 23 2.04 -5.69 -2.97
C PHE A 23 1.88 -6.24 -1.54
N GLY A 24 2.27 -7.50 -1.30
CA GLY A 24 2.13 -8.16 0.00
C GLY A 24 0.70 -8.61 0.33
N LEU A 25 -0.23 -8.59 -0.62
CA LEU A 25 -1.56 -9.18 -0.41
C LEU A 25 -1.50 -10.67 -0.17
N LEU A 26 -0.53 -11.36 -0.76
CA LEU A 26 -0.38 -12.80 -0.55
C LEU A 26 0.23 -13.13 0.82
N ASP A 27 0.73 -12.12 1.54
CA ASP A 27 1.26 -12.29 2.90
C ASP A 27 0.16 -12.20 3.97
N ILE A 28 -1.03 -11.73 3.60
CA ILE A 28 -2.20 -11.61 4.47
C ILE A 28 -3.28 -12.64 4.12
N THR A 29 -4.16 -12.87 5.08
CA THR A 29 -5.30 -13.77 4.96
C THR A 29 -6.60 -12.98 4.74
N PRO A 30 -7.67 -13.61 4.24
CA PRO A 30 -8.97 -12.95 4.17
C PRO A 30 -9.49 -12.46 5.53
N SER A 31 -9.06 -13.08 6.64
CA SER A 31 -9.42 -12.66 7.99
C SER A 31 -8.74 -11.34 8.40
N ASP A 32 -7.56 -11.06 7.87
CA ASP A 32 -6.86 -9.78 8.10
C ASP A 32 -7.56 -8.61 7.40
N LEU A 33 -8.50 -8.90 6.49
CA LEU A 33 -9.33 -7.89 5.82
C LEU A 33 -10.57 -7.51 6.63
N VAL A 34 -10.79 -8.14 7.79
CA VAL A 34 -11.80 -7.71 8.77
C VAL A 34 -11.28 -6.47 9.49
N CYS A 35 -12.00 -5.36 9.33
CA CYS A 35 -11.72 -4.09 9.98
C CYS A 35 -12.29 -4.04 11.41
N GLU A 36 -13.55 -4.44 11.56
CA GLU A 36 -14.24 -4.46 12.85
C GLU A 36 -15.28 -5.57 12.85
N SER A 37 -15.48 -6.22 13.99
CA SER A 37 -16.59 -7.14 14.22
C SER A 37 -17.34 -6.67 15.46
N SER A 38 -18.62 -6.36 15.30
CA SER A 38 -19.49 -5.94 16.40
C SER A 38 -20.81 -6.71 16.39
N ALA A 39 -21.68 -6.46 17.38
CA ALA A 39 -23.02 -7.04 17.41
C ALA A 39 -23.86 -6.70 16.16
N ASN A 40 -23.49 -5.64 15.44
CA ASN A 40 -24.17 -5.17 14.23
C ASN A 40 -23.61 -5.81 12.94
N GLY A 41 -22.61 -6.69 13.05
CA GLY A 41 -22.05 -7.43 11.92
C GLY A 41 -20.54 -7.29 11.76
N ILE A 42 -20.04 -7.79 10.62
CA ILE A 42 -18.63 -7.76 10.24
C ILE A 42 -18.41 -6.68 9.20
N PHE A 43 -17.46 -5.80 9.48
CA PHE A 43 -17.04 -4.70 8.64
C PHE A 43 -15.65 -5.01 8.08
N TYR A 44 -15.51 -5.02 6.75
CA TYR A 44 -14.24 -5.27 6.07
C TYR A 44 -13.56 -3.96 5.67
N TYR A 45 -12.26 -3.96 5.41
CA TYR A 45 -11.62 -2.82 4.76
C TYR A 45 -12.10 -2.69 3.32
N ASP A 46 -12.33 -1.44 2.90
CA ASP A 46 -12.70 -1.13 1.51
C ASP A 46 -11.45 -1.12 0.62
N TYR A 47 -10.32 -0.68 1.20
CA TYR A 47 -9.05 -0.52 0.51
C TYR A 47 -7.88 -1.10 1.30
N VAL A 48 -6.89 -1.62 0.56
CA VAL A 48 -5.56 -1.95 1.07
C VAL A 48 -4.55 -1.07 0.32
N LEU A 49 -3.62 -0.46 1.05
CA LEU A 49 -2.52 0.35 0.52
C LEU A 49 -1.19 -0.23 0.98
N SER A 50 -0.19 -0.25 0.09
CA SER A 50 1.15 -0.74 0.40
C SER A 50 2.16 -0.26 -0.64
N CYS A 51 3.43 -0.53 -0.39
CA CYS A 51 4.52 -0.23 -1.30
C CYS A 51 5.47 -1.41 -1.48
N HIS A 52 6.18 -1.39 -2.62
CA HIS A 52 7.26 -2.31 -2.94
C HIS A 52 8.51 -1.54 -3.37
N HIS A 53 9.63 -1.80 -2.71
CA HIS A 53 10.92 -1.24 -3.09
C HIS A 53 11.58 -2.11 -4.14
N GLU A 54 11.86 -1.54 -5.32
CA GLU A 54 12.61 -2.22 -6.37
C GLU A 54 14.12 -2.09 -6.09
N PRO A 55 14.81 -3.19 -5.71
CA PRO A 55 16.17 -3.11 -5.18
C PRO A 55 17.21 -2.69 -6.22
N ILE A 56 16.93 -2.92 -7.50
CA ILE A 56 17.89 -2.67 -8.59
C ILE A 56 17.85 -1.22 -9.05
N THR A 57 16.64 -0.68 -9.24
CA THR A 57 16.45 0.67 -9.80
C THR A 57 16.34 1.73 -8.71
N GLY A 58 16.10 1.32 -7.45
CA GLY A 58 15.80 2.23 -6.34
C GLY A 58 14.43 2.90 -6.45
N LYS A 59 13.60 2.49 -7.40
CA LYS A 59 12.22 2.95 -7.54
C LYS A 59 11.34 2.29 -6.48
N VAL A 60 10.20 2.92 -6.21
CA VAL A 60 9.20 2.36 -5.31
C VAL A 60 7.86 2.36 -6.00
N ASP A 61 7.20 1.21 -6.03
CA ASP A 61 5.83 1.11 -6.52
C ASP A 61 4.87 1.21 -5.33
N LEU A 62 3.91 2.14 -5.43
CA LEU A 62 2.74 2.17 -4.57
C LEU A 62 1.59 1.44 -5.22
N TYR A 63 0.77 0.81 -4.41
CA TYR A 63 -0.38 0.05 -4.86
C TYR A 63 -1.59 0.32 -3.98
N LEU A 64 -2.76 0.43 -4.59
CA LEU A 64 -4.05 0.53 -3.92
C LEU A 64 -4.97 -0.56 -4.47
N ALA A 65 -5.37 -1.48 -3.61
CA ALA A 65 -6.36 -2.50 -3.92
C ALA A 65 -7.71 -2.12 -3.33
N LYS A 66 -8.77 -2.22 -4.15
CA LYS A 66 -10.17 -2.09 -3.72
C LYS A 66 -10.79 -3.47 -3.60
N PHE A 67 -11.49 -3.72 -2.49
CA PHE A 67 -12.23 -4.95 -2.27
C PHE A 67 -13.73 -4.74 -2.34
N ASP A 68 -14.46 -5.74 -2.85
CA ASP A 68 -15.92 -5.76 -2.79
C ASP A 68 -16.42 -6.21 -1.40
N ASN A 69 -17.73 -6.20 -1.20
CA ASN A 69 -18.37 -6.64 0.05
C ASN A 69 -18.15 -8.13 0.39
N ARG A 70 -17.61 -8.91 -0.55
CA ARG A 70 -17.26 -10.32 -0.40
C ARG A 70 -15.76 -10.53 -0.28
N ILE A 71 -14.97 -9.45 -0.17
CA ILE A 71 -13.51 -9.46 -0.06
C ILE A 71 -12.85 -10.06 -1.32
N ASN A 72 -13.42 -9.83 -2.49
CA ASN A 72 -12.76 -10.10 -3.77
C ASN A 72 -12.07 -8.83 -4.23
N LEU A 73 -10.89 -8.98 -4.84
CA LEU A 73 -10.20 -7.84 -5.43
C LEU A 73 -11.05 -7.34 -6.60
N GLU A 74 -11.52 -6.10 -6.54
CA GLU A 74 -12.32 -5.46 -7.59
C GLU A 74 -11.41 -4.68 -8.54
N CYS A 75 -10.54 -3.84 -7.96
CA CYS A 75 -9.64 -2.95 -8.68
C CYS A 75 -8.25 -3.00 -8.04
N LEU A 76 -7.21 -2.99 -8.88
CA LEU A 76 -5.83 -2.77 -8.47
C LEU A 76 -5.24 -1.57 -9.20
N GLU A 77 -4.93 -0.53 -8.45
CA GLU A 77 -4.21 0.65 -8.92
C GLU A 77 -2.74 0.57 -8.51
N SER A 78 -1.85 1.09 -9.36
CA SER A 78 -0.42 1.14 -9.09
C SER A 78 0.18 2.46 -9.56
N CYS A 79 1.24 2.91 -8.88
CA CYS A 79 1.91 4.17 -9.16
C CYS A 79 3.40 4.02 -8.86
N THR A 80 4.25 4.17 -9.88
CA THR A 80 5.70 4.08 -9.72
C THR A 80 6.27 5.44 -9.32
N ILE A 81 7.07 5.46 -8.27
CA ILE A 81 7.84 6.61 -7.80
C ILE A 81 9.28 6.46 -8.30
N PRO A 82 9.72 7.34 -9.23
CA PRO A 82 11.11 7.41 -9.65
C PRO A 82 12.09 7.64 -8.50
N ALA A 83 13.30 7.10 -8.63
CA ALA A 83 14.35 7.23 -7.62
C ALA A 83 14.70 8.71 -7.30
N GLU A 84 14.64 9.57 -8.32
CA GLU A 84 14.95 11.00 -8.22
C GLU A 84 14.14 11.74 -7.14
N HIS A 85 12.89 11.32 -6.92
CA HIS A 85 12.05 11.96 -5.90
C HIS A 85 12.57 11.76 -4.48
N PHE A 86 13.26 10.65 -4.23
CA PHE A 86 13.88 10.37 -2.93
C PHE A 86 15.17 11.14 -2.74
N ASP A 87 15.93 11.37 -3.82
CA ASP A 87 17.13 12.21 -3.80
C ASP A 87 16.74 13.68 -3.49
N ASP A 88 15.57 14.11 -3.93
CA ASP A 88 14.94 15.39 -3.56
C ASP A 88 14.33 15.41 -2.14
N GLY A 89 14.59 14.40 -1.32
CA GLY A 89 14.17 14.35 0.09
C GLY A 89 12.75 13.80 0.35
N LEU A 90 12.15 13.08 -0.60
CA LEU A 90 10.98 12.23 -0.27
C LEU A 90 11.47 11.06 0.62
N PRO A 91 10.77 10.73 1.71
CA PRO A 91 11.16 9.60 2.56
C PRO A 91 11.07 8.25 1.80
N LYS A 92 11.90 7.29 2.22
CA LYS A 92 11.87 5.92 1.72
C LYS A 92 11.17 4.93 2.66
N SER A 93 10.86 5.30 3.90
CA SER A 93 10.19 4.39 4.83
C SER A 93 8.76 4.08 4.36
N ASP A 94 8.36 2.81 4.40
CA ASP A 94 7.03 2.33 4.02
C ASP A 94 5.90 3.16 4.65
N LEU A 95 5.98 3.43 5.96
CA LEU A 95 4.92 4.17 6.66
C LEU A 95 4.77 5.61 6.14
N ALA A 96 5.88 6.27 5.81
CA ALA A 96 5.84 7.60 5.24
C ALA A 96 5.28 7.58 3.80
N LEU A 97 5.55 6.53 3.05
CA LEU A 97 4.98 6.31 1.73
C LEU A 97 3.47 6.04 1.76
N MET A 98 2.94 5.48 2.86
CA MET A 98 1.49 5.37 3.05
C MET A 98 0.82 6.76 3.07
N THR A 99 1.49 7.77 3.64
CA THR A 99 1.01 9.16 3.62
C THR A 99 0.92 9.68 2.18
N LEU A 100 1.94 9.40 1.36
CA LEU A 100 1.93 9.76 -0.06
C LEU A 100 0.79 9.05 -0.81
N GLY A 101 0.61 7.74 -0.58
CA GLY A 101 -0.49 6.99 -1.19
C GLY A 101 -1.86 7.56 -0.83
N VAL A 102 -2.10 7.89 0.44
CA VAL A 102 -3.34 8.56 0.88
C VAL A 102 -3.59 9.86 0.10
N LEU A 103 -2.55 10.64 -0.16
CA LEU A 103 -2.66 11.92 -0.89
C LEU A 103 -2.85 11.75 -2.40
N ILE A 104 -2.27 10.71 -3.00
CA ILE A 104 -2.47 10.35 -4.41
C ILE A 104 -3.92 9.93 -4.64
N TRP A 105 -4.43 9.02 -3.81
CA TRP A 105 -5.75 8.41 -3.97
C TRP A 105 -6.85 9.03 -3.11
N LYS A 106 -6.63 10.25 -2.58
CA LYS A 106 -7.54 10.91 -1.63
C LYS A 106 -9.02 10.91 -2.03
N ASN A 107 -9.31 11.02 -3.33
CA ASN A 107 -10.69 11.03 -3.84
C ASN A 107 -11.34 9.64 -3.82
N ASN A 108 -10.53 8.58 -3.97
CA ASN A 108 -11.00 7.19 -4.01
C ASN A 108 -11.25 6.67 -2.59
N ILE A 109 -10.38 7.03 -1.64
CA ILE A 109 -10.39 6.48 -0.28
C ILE A 109 -11.15 7.34 0.75
N ALA A 110 -11.65 8.52 0.37
CA ALA A 110 -12.32 9.42 1.31
C ALA A 110 -13.53 8.74 1.97
N LYS A 111 -13.60 8.82 3.30
CA LYS A 111 -14.64 8.18 4.14
C LYS A 111 -14.65 6.64 4.08
N CYS A 112 -13.58 6.01 3.60
CA CYS A 112 -13.44 4.56 3.55
C CYS A 112 -12.60 4.01 4.70
N ARG A 113 -12.62 2.68 4.86
CA ARG A 113 -11.75 1.91 5.75
C ARG A 113 -10.53 1.44 4.97
N LEU A 114 -9.36 1.86 5.42
CA LEU A 114 -8.08 1.66 4.76
C LEU A 114 -7.16 0.79 5.62
N LEU A 115 -6.63 -0.29 5.06
CA LEU A 115 -5.56 -1.08 5.66
C LEU A 115 -4.23 -0.72 4.99
N CYS A 116 -3.29 -0.17 5.75
CA CYS A 116 -1.94 0.13 5.28
C CYS A 116 -1.00 -1.04 5.63
N LEU A 117 -0.50 -1.76 4.63
CA LEU A 117 0.50 -2.80 4.81
C LEU A 117 1.90 -2.20 4.75
N VAL A 118 2.71 -2.48 5.76
CA VAL A 118 4.07 -1.94 5.92
C VAL A 118 5.00 -3.14 6.16
N ARG A 119 6.03 -3.32 5.34
CA ARG A 119 6.96 -4.46 5.48
C ARG A 119 8.01 -4.18 6.53
N ASP A 120 8.55 -2.97 6.51
CA ASP A 120 9.57 -2.51 7.44
C ASP A 120 8.98 -1.48 8.42
N TYR A 121 8.55 -1.97 9.58
CA TYR A 121 8.07 -1.12 10.67
C TYR A 121 9.21 -0.80 11.65
N ASP A 122 9.78 0.41 11.55
CA ASP A 122 10.78 0.90 12.50
C ASP A 122 10.11 1.45 13.77
N ALA A 123 10.69 1.22 14.94
CA ALA A 123 10.19 1.73 16.23
C ALA A 123 10.28 3.27 16.32
N ASN A 124 11.13 3.91 15.52
CA ASN A 124 11.29 5.37 15.48
C ASN A 124 10.35 6.08 14.48
N CYS A 125 9.29 5.41 14.01
CA CYS A 125 8.34 5.91 13.00
C CYS A 125 7.32 6.97 13.50
N SER A 126 7.51 7.59 14.66
CA SER A 126 6.49 8.45 15.29
C SER A 126 6.04 9.60 14.37
N ALA A 127 6.99 10.29 13.73
CA ALA A 127 6.68 11.37 12.79
C ALA A 127 5.89 10.89 11.57
N SER A 128 6.26 9.74 11.01
CA SER A 128 5.56 9.14 9.86
C SER A 128 4.15 8.69 10.20
N LEU A 129 3.95 8.13 11.40
CA LEU A 129 2.63 7.74 11.88
C LEU A 129 1.72 8.96 12.10
N GLU A 130 2.24 10.03 12.70
CA GLU A 130 1.49 11.28 12.89
C GLU A 130 1.14 11.95 11.57
N ALA A 131 2.05 11.94 10.59
CA ALA A 131 1.79 12.41 9.23
C ALA A 131 0.66 11.60 8.56
N LEU A 132 0.69 10.27 8.69
CA LEU A 132 -0.35 9.39 8.17
C LEU A 132 -1.71 9.70 8.81
N LYS A 133 -1.77 9.76 10.15
CA LYS A 133 -3.01 10.09 10.90
C LYS A 133 -3.62 11.41 10.44
N ARG A 134 -2.79 12.45 10.27
CA ARG A 134 -3.20 13.76 9.75
C ARG A 134 -3.79 13.67 8.36
N ALA A 135 -3.11 12.96 7.45
CA ALA A 135 -3.58 12.76 6.09
C ALA A 135 -4.92 12.03 6.05
N THR A 136 -5.05 10.92 6.77
CA THR A 136 -6.28 10.12 6.82
C THR A 136 -7.43 10.85 7.51
N SER A 137 -7.15 11.59 8.59
CA SER A 137 -8.15 12.40 9.32
C SER A 137 -8.81 13.44 8.41
N LYS A 138 -8.01 14.15 7.60
CA LYS A 138 -8.52 15.14 6.64
C LYS A 138 -9.57 14.56 5.68
N PHE A 139 -9.38 13.32 5.24
CA PHE A 139 -10.29 12.63 4.33
C PHE A 139 -11.30 11.73 5.04
N ARG A 140 -11.34 11.78 6.38
CA ARG A 140 -12.21 10.97 7.24
C ARG A 140 -12.05 9.47 7.00
N CYS A 141 -10.86 9.03 6.65
CA CYS A 141 -10.55 7.62 6.46
C CYS A 141 -10.28 6.97 7.81
N LEU A 142 -10.99 5.88 8.10
CA LEU A 142 -10.57 4.98 9.18
C LEU A 142 -9.37 4.19 8.66
N HIS A 143 -8.27 4.19 9.39
CA HIS A 143 -7.04 3.55 8.95
C HIS A 143 -6.46 2.65 10.02
N HIS A 144 -5.95 1.50 9.59
CA HIS A 144 -5.11 0.64 10.43
C HIS A 144 -3.79 0.37 9.72
N VAL A 145 -2.72 0.23 10.50
CA VAL A 145 -1.39 -0.12 9.99
C VAL A 145 -1.10 -1.55 10.41
N HIS A 146 -0.81 -2.41 9.43
CA HIS A 146 -0.45 -3.79 9.66
C HIS A 146 0.97 -4.03 9.17
N ALA A 147 1.84 -4.45 10.08
CA ALA A 147 3.20 -4.80 9.73
C ALA A 147 3.20 -6.20 9.09
N THR A 148 3.29 -6.28 7.77
CA THR A 148 3.52 -7.54 7.06
C THR A 148 4.99 -7.88 7.19
N GLY A 149 5.39 -8.34 8.38
CA GLY A 149 6.71 -8.92 8.51
C GLY A 149 6.87 -10.00 7.45
N ARG A 150 8.05 -10.11 6.83
CA ARG A 150 8.52 -11.44 6.42
C ARG A 150 8.29 -12.29 7.67
N ARG A 151 7.36 -13.24 7.65
CA ARG A 151 7.27 -14.22 8.73
C ARG A 151 8.68 -14.78 8.83
N ARG A 152 9.45 -14.34 9.82
CA ARG A 152 10.71 -14.98 10.17
C ARG A 152 10.29 -16.43 10.30
N GLY A 153 10.87 -17.29 9.48
CA GLY A 153 10.89 -18.71 9.79
C GLY A 153 11.45 -18.78 11.19
N SER A 154 10.56 -18.92 12.17
CA SER A 154 10.92 -19.24 13.53
C SER A 154 11.22 -20.72 13.45
N ASN A 155 12.46 -21.03 13.05
CA ASN A 155 13.14 -22.27 13.34
C ASN A 155 14.60 -21.85 13.53
N ALA A 156 15.08 -21.85 14.77
CA ALA A 156 15.57 -23.09 15.36
C ALA A 156 16.62 -23.69 14.41
N SER A 157 17.87 -23.57 14.85
CA SER A 157 18.92 -24.52 14.55
C SER A 157 18.38 -25.95 14.46
N THR A 158 18.99 -26.72 13.56
CA THR A 158 18.81 -28.15 13.28
C THR A 158 17.59 -28.54 12.43
N ASP A 159 17.88 -28.69 11.14
CA ASP A 159 17.77 -29.97 10.41
C ASP A 159 16.47 -30.77 10.60
N SER A 160 15.56 -30.67 9.64
CA SER A 160 15.03 -31.80 8.85
C SER A 160 13.79 -31.39 8.05
N THR A 161 13.69 -32.00 6.88
CA THR A 161 12.58 -32.06 5.93
C THR A 161 11.17 -32.04 6.53
N ASP A 162 10.23 -31.42 5.81
CA ASP A 162 8.76 -31.41 6.00
C ASP A 162 8.15 -30.34 6.92
N SER A 163 7.80 -29.18 6.34
CA SER A 163 6.74 -28.27 6.84
C SER A 163 6.27 -27.26 5.75
N HIS A 164 5.98 -27.71 4.52
CA HIS A 164 5.46 -26.84 3.45
C HIS A 164 3.92 -26.83 3.31
N ASN A 165 3.19 -27.59 4.12
CA ASN A 165 1.77 -27.85 3.85
C ASN A 165 0.77 -26.86 4.51
N GLY A 166 1.19 -26.05 5.49
CA GLY A 166 0.28 -25.13 6.20
C GLY A 166 0.15 -23.74 5.59
N GLN A 167 1.20 -23.26 4.91
CA GLN A 167 1.24 -21.91 4.35
C GLN A 167 0.59 -21.85 2.95
N HIS A 168 0.61 -22.96 2.22
CA HIS A 168 0.09 -23.04 0.86
C HIS A 168 -1.44 -22.90 0.77
N TYR A 169 -2.20 -23.44 1.73
CA TYR A 169 -3.67 -23.28 1.74
C TYR A 169 -4.13 -21.87 2.09
N VAL A 170 -3.37 -21.18 2.95
CA VAL A 170 -3.68 -19.82 3.42
C VAL A 170 -3.49 -18.80 2.29
N THR A 171 -2.46 -18.99 1.45
CA THR A 171 -2.22 -18.13 0.28
C THR A 171 -3.18 -18.42 -0.87
N GLU A 172 -3.63 -19.68 -1.06
CA GLU A 172 -4.56 -20.03 -2.14
C GLU A 172 -5.92 -19.32 -1.99
N GLY A 173 -6.45 -19.20 -0.77
CA GLY A 173 -7.70 -18.46 -0.54
C GLY A 173 -7.62 -16.98 -0.96
N MET A 174 -6.48 -16.33 -0.67
CA MET A 174 -6.26 -14.95 -1.07
C MET A 174 -5.93 -14.81 -2.55
N LYS A 175 -5.16 -15.75 -3.12
CA LYS A 175 -4.85 -15.84 -4.54
C LYS A 175 -6.11 -15.98 -5.40
N MET A 176 -7.07 -16.81 -4.99
CA MET A 176 -8.37 -16.90 -5.66
C MET A 176 -9.09 -15.55 -5.70
N ARG A 177 -9.08 -14.81 -4.59
CA ARG A 177 -9.70 -13.47 -4.50
C ARG A 177 -8.99 -12.44 -5.35
N VAL A 178 -7.67 -12.50 -5.43
CA VAL A 178 -6.85 -11.66 -6.31
C VAL A 178 -7.18 -11.92 -7.77
N MET A 179 -7.33 -13.19 -8.18
CA MET A 179 -7.66 -13.54 -9.58
C MET A 179 -9.03 -13.02 -10.04
N LEU A 180 -9.89 -12.57 -9.13
CA LEU A 180 -11.19 -11.95 -9.45
C LEU A 180 -11.09 -10.44 -9.76
N CYS A 181 -9.87 -9.88 -9.78
CA CYS A 181 -9.63 -8.48 -10.15
C CYS A 181 -10.25 -8.16 -11.51
N GLN A 182 -11.11 -7.14 -11.53
CA GLN A 182 -11.86 -6.72 -12.70
C GLN A 182 -11.10 -5.67 -13.49
N THR A 183 -10.42 -4.76 -12.78
CA THR A 183 -9.72 -3.63 -13.39
C THR A 183 -8.32 -3.45 -12.81
N ARG A 184 -7.37 -3.16 -13.70
CA ARG A 184 -5.99 -2.84 -13.35
C ARG A 184 -5.58 -1.53 -13.99
N THR A 185 -5.21 -0.56 -13.16
CA THR A 185 -4.82 0.77 -13.60
C THR A 185 -3.40 1.08 -13.14
N VAL A 186 -2.62 1.70 -14.02
CA VAL A 186 -1.29 2.24 -13.69
C VAL A 186 -1.40 3.74 -13.85
N LEU A 187 -1.08 4.49 -12.80
CA LEU A 187 -1.01 5.95 -12.85
C LEU A 187 0.32 6.35 -13.50
N ASP A 188 0.23 7.02 -14.65
CA ASP A 188 1.39 7.40 -15.47
C ASP A 188 2.33 8.41 -14.78
N SER A 189 1.79 9.23 -13.87
CA SER A 189 2.58 10.24 -13.16
C SER A 189 2.08 10.50 -11.75
N ILE A 190 3.02 10.83 -10.86
CA ILE A 190 2.71 11.17 -9.47
C ILE A 190 2.32 12.65 -9.36
N SER A 191 1.31 12.95 -8.55
CA SER A 191 0.90 14.34 -8.31
C SER A 191 1.99 15.10 -7.56
N GLN A 192 2.53 16.17 -8.17
CA GLN A 192 3.51 17.05 -7.52
C GLN A 192 2.95 17.71 -6.25
N GLN A 193 1.64 17.94 -6.20
CA GLN A 193 0.97 18.43 -5.00
C GLN A 193 1.06 17.38 -3.87
N ALA A 194 0.77 16.11 -4.17
CA ALA A 194 0.85 15.04 -3.19
C ALA A 194 2.28 14.87 -2.63
N VAL A 195 3.30 14.98 -3.50
CA VAL A 195 4.71 14.95 -3.09
C VAL A 195 5.03 16.09 -2.12
N ARG A 196 4.65 17.33 -2.46
CA ARG A 196 4.91 18.51 -1.62
C ARG A 196 4.19 18.41 -0.28
N GLU A 197 2.92 18.03 -0.29
CA GLU A 197 2.12 17.85 0.93
C GLU A 197 2.70 16.75 1.82
N THR A 198 3.16 15.64 1.24
CA THR A 198 3.81 14.55 2.00
C THR A 198 5.07 15.04 2.70
N LYS A 199 5.98 15.71 1.98
CA LYS A 199 7.22 16.26 2.55
C LYS A 199 6.91 17.22 3.72
N ALA A 200 5.91 18.09 3.56
CA ALA A 200 5.49 19.03 4.57
C ALA A 200 4.86 18.36 5.81
N LEU A 201 4.05 17.30 5.64
CA LEU A 201 3.45 16.58 6.76
C LEU A 201 4.47 15.80 7.58
N LEU A 202 5.48 15.25 6.93
CA LEU A 202 6.54 14.48 7.58
C LEU A 202 7.60 15.34 8.25
N ASN A 203 7.76 16.57 7.77
CA ASN A 203 8.58 17.58 8.41
C ASN A 203 7.75 18.84 8.70
N PRO A 204 6.95 18.84 9.79
CA PRO A 204 6.07 19.96 10.13
C PRO A 204 6.78 21.31 10.26
N ALA A 205 8.07 21.30 10.62
CA ALA A 205 8.88 22.50 10.71
C ALA A 205 9.11 23.18 9.35
N SER A 206 9.00 22.44 8.25
CA SER A 206 9.16 22.99 6.90
C SER A 206 7.96 23.84 6.44
N ASN A 207 6.74 23.52 6.91
CA ASN A 207 5.54 24.26 6.55
C ASN A 207 4.41 24.08 7.60
N PRO A 208 4.40 24.89 8.67
CA PRO A 208 3.42 24.75 9.75
C PRO A 208 1.98 25.05 9.32
N ILE A 209 1.80 25.90 8.29
CA ILE A 209 0.47 26.24 7.76
C ILE A 209 -0.19 25.00 7.14
N LEU A 210 0.59 24.19 6.44
CA LEU A 210 0.07 22.98 5.82
C LEU A 210 -0.44 21.98 6.87
N CYS A 211 0.22 21.89 8.02
CA CYS A 211 -0.24 21.09 9.15
C CYS A 211 -1.59 21.58 9.73
N LEU A 212 -1.94 22.87 9.60
CA LEU A 212 -3.26 23.37 9.97
C LEU A 212 -4.36 22.88 9.00
N CYS A 213 -4.01 22.71 7.73
CA CYS A 213 -4.90 22.14 6.73
C CYS A 213 -5.08 20.62 6.85
N PHE A 214 -4.37 19.98 7.80
CA PHE A 214 -4.40 18.54 8.10
C PHE A 214 -4.42 18.33 9.63
N PRO A 215 -5.57 18.57 10.28
CA PRO A 215 -5.68 18.47 11.73
C PRO A 215 -5.53 17.02 12.23
N LEU A 216 -4.87 16.86 13.36
CA LEU A 216 -5.04 15.68 14.21
C LEU A 216 -6.36 15.88 14.94
N VAL A 217 -7.36 15.05 14.66
CA VAL A 217 -8.63 15.00 15.36
C VAL A 217 -8.66 13.73 16.18
#